data_AF-A0A382PQL4-F1
#
_entry.id   AF-A0A382PQL4-F1
#
_cell.length_a   1.000
_cell.length_b   1.000
_cell.length_c   1.000
_cell.angle_alpha   90.00
_cell.angle_beta   90.00
_cell.angle_gamma   90.00
#
_symmetry.space_group_name_H-M   'P 1'
#
loop_
_entity.id
_entity.type
_entity.pdbx_description
1 polymer ?
#
loop_
_entity_poly.entity_id
_entity_poly.type
_entity_poly.pdbx_seq_one_letter_code
_entity_poly.pdbx_strand_id
1 'polypeptide(L)'
;RRLPKRGFNPIKSIGIAKLNIGKIQSFIDNKKIKANEKINIDLLKKLKLINKKYSKIKILGNGNLKDKIDIEVDFVSKSVKDKLGKIGSAVKIKNSK
;
A
#
# COMPACT_ATOMS: atom_id res chain seq x y z
N ARG A 1 -24.80 -7.91 34.04
CA ARG A 1 -25.47 -6.69 33.52
C ARG A 1 -25.39 -6.67 31.99
N ARG A 2 -26.44 -6.28 31.25
CA ARG A 2 -26.38 -6.14 29.77
C ARG A 2 -25.56 -4.90 29.39
N LEU A 3 -24.81 -5.00 28.29
CA LEU A 3 -24.05 -3.87 27.73
C LEU A 3 -24.95 -3.05 26.78
N PRO A 4 -24.86 -1.71 26.78
CA PRO A 4 -25.64 -0.86 25.89
C PRO A 4 -25.14 -0.95 24.44
N LYS A 5 -26.02 -0.62 23.49
CA LYS A 5 -25.64 -0.43 22.08
C LYS A 5 -24.68 0.76 21.97
N ARG A 6 -23.59 0.61 21.21
CA ARG A 6 -22.52 1.61 21.08
C ARG A 6 -22.37 2.09 19.64
N GLY A 7 -22.35 3.42 19.50
CA GLY A 7 -22.00 4.11 18.25
C GLY A 7 -22.94 3.83 17.08
N PHE A 8 -22.46 4.15 15.88
CA PHE A 8 -23.12 3.89 14.61
C PHE A 8 -22.11 3.36 13.60
N ASN A 9 -22.59 2.62 12.61
CA ASN A 9 -21.76 2.20 11.48
C ASN A 9 -21.78 3.30 10.41
N PRO A 10 -20.61 3.80 9.96
CA PRO A 10 -20.56 4.84 8.94
C PRO A 10 -21.12 4.36 7.61
N ILE A 11 -21.94 5.21 6.96
CA ILE A 11 -22.68 4.88 5.73
C ILE A 11 -21.73 4.70 4.53
N LYS A 12 -20.68 5.54 4.44
CA LYS A 12 -19.68 5.47 3.37
C LYS A 12 -18.44 4.73 3.87
N SER A 13 -18.23 3.52 3.37
CA SER A 13 -16.99 2.77 3.58
C SER A 13 -16.14 2.83 2.32
N ILE A 14 -14.95 3.43 2.41
CA ILE A 14 -14.00 3.49 1.31
C ILE A 14 -13.07 2.27 1.41
N GLY A 15 -13.04 1.47 0.34
CA GLY A 15 -12.17 0.31 0.23
C GLY A 15 -10.71 0.72 0.04
N ILE A 16 -9.94 0.74 1.13
CA ILE A 16 -8.50 1.00 1.12
C ILE A 16 -7.73 -0.31 1.29
N ALA A 17 -6.93 -0.68 0.29
CA ALA A 17 -5.97 -1.76 0.41
C ALA A 17 -4.77 -1.32 1.24
N LYS A 18 -4.39 -2.14 2.23
CA LYS A 18 -3.20 -1.89 3.07
C LYS A 18 -2.09 -2.85 2.64
N LEU A 19 -0.92 -2.30 2.32
CA LEU A 19 0.23 -3.10 1.92
C LEU A 19 1.46 -2.71 2.75
N ASN A 20 2.20 -3.71 3.22
CA ASN A 20 3.43 -3.48 3.99
C ASN A 20 4.65 -3.51 3.06
N ILE A 21 5.65 -2.71 3.37
CA ILE A 21 6.93 -2.68 2.63
C ILE A 21 7.56 -4.08 2.53
N GLY A 22 7.61 -4.84 3.62
CA GLY A 22 8.22 -6.18 3.59
C GLY A 22 7.50 -7.16 2.65
N LYS A 23 6.18 -6.99 2.45
CA LYS A 23 5.45 -7.78 1.44
C LYS A 23 5.84 -7.38 0.02
N ILE A 24 6.09 -6.10 -0.22
CA ILE A 24 6.55 -5.62 -1.53
C ILE A 24 7.90 -6.25 -1.85
N GLN A 25 8.84 -6.25 -0.89
CA GLN A 25 10.13 -6.92 -1.06
C GLN A 25 9.95 -8.41 -1.38
N SER A 26 9.11 -9.12 -0.62
CA SER A 26 8.83 -10.54 -0.90
C SER A 26 8.25 -10.78 -2.30
N PHE A 27 7.48 -9.84 -2.87
CA PHE A 27 6.98 -9.97 -4.23
C PHE A 27 8.07 -9.76 -5.29
N ILE A 28 9.07 -8.94 -5.00
CA ILE A 28 10.25 -8.74 -5.86
C ILE A 28 11.14 -9.98 -5.79
N ASP A 29 11.41 -10.49 -4.58
CA ASP A 29 12.22 -11.69 -4.36
C ASP A 29 11.61 -12.91 -5.07
N ASN A 30 10.27 -13.06 -4.99
CA ASN A 30 9.52 -14.10 -5.68
C ASN A 30 9.29 -13.83 -7.18
N LYS A 31 9.92 -12.78 -7.74
CA LYS A 31 9.81 -12.36 -9.15
C LYS A 31 8.38 -12.14 -9.65
N LYS A 32 7.44 -11.86 -8.75
CA LYS A 32 6.03 -11.53 -9.08
C LYS A 32 5.91 -10.10 -9.57
N ILE A 33 6.77 -9.21 -9.09
CA ILE A 33 6.89 -7.82 -9.50
C ILE A 33 8.30 -7.61 -10.01
N LYS A 34 8.45 -6.96 -11.17
CA LYS A 34 9.77 -6.55 -11.66
C LYS A 34 10.18 -5.26 -10.97
N ALA A 35 11.42 -5.19 -10.50
CA ALA A 35 11.95 -3.99 -9.81
C ALA A 35 11.88 -2.70 -10.66
N ASN A 36 11.89 -2.84 -11.99
CA ASN A 36 11.84 -1.71 -12.93
C ASN A 36 10.41 -1.24 -13.26
N GLU A 37 9.37 -1.94 -12.78
CA GLU A 37 7.98 -1.57 -13.04
C GLU A 37 7.43 -0.66 -11.94
N LYS A 38 6.62 0.33 -12.33
CA LYS A 38 5.93 1.21 -11.39
C LYS A 38 4.86 0.43 -10.63
N ILE A 39 4.96 0.42 -9.31
CA ILE A 39 3.99 -0.25 -8.42
C ILE A 39 2.76 0.67 -8.27
N ASN A 40 1.72 0.38 -9.04
CA ASN A 40 0.42 1.07 -8.97
C ASN A 40 -0.72 0.10 -8.58
N ILE A 41 -1.91 0.64 -8.34
CA ILE A 41 -3.07 -0.18 -7.94
C ILE A 41 -3.53 -1.14 -9.05
N ASP A 42 -3.42 -0.75 -10.32
CA ASP A 42 -3.89 -1.53 -11.46
C ASP A 42 -2.99 -2.75 -11.72
N LEU A 43 -1.68 -2.59 -11.60
CA LEU A 43 -0.66 -3.64 -11.63
C LEU A 43 -0.91 -4.64 -10.51
N LEU A 44 -1.11 -4.16 -9.28
CA LEU A 44 -1.36 -5.03 -8.13
C LEU A 44 -2.68 -5.81 -8.27
N LYS A 45 -3.71 -5.23 -8.89
CA LYS A 45 -4.96 -5.93 -9.24
C LYS A 45 -4.73 -6.96 -10.36
N LYS A 46 -3.98 -6.61 -11.41
CA LYS A 46 -3.64 -7.50 -12.53
C LYS A 46 -2.88 -8.73 -12.04
N LEU A 47 -1.93 -8.54 -11.14
CA LEU A 47 -1.15 -9.60 -10.49
C LEU A 47 -1.91 -10.34 -9.37
N LYS A 48 -3.18 -9.99 -9.13
CA LYS A 48 -4.03 -10.55 -8.06
C LYS A 48 -3.42 -10.45 -6.65
N LEU A 49 -2.53 -9.48 -6.43
CA LEU A 49 -1.93 -9.21 -5.11
C LEU A 49 -2.88 -8.42 -4.20
N ILE A 50 -3.82 -7.70 -4.80
CA ILE A 50 -4.88 -6.95 -4.12
C ILE A 50 -6.23 -7.32 -4.76
N ASN A 51 -7.29 -7.38 -3.95
CA ASN A 51 -8.65 -7.65 -4.42
C ASN A 51 -9.18 -6.48 -5.28
N LYS A 52 -9.94 -6.80 -6.33
CA LYS A 52 -10.59 -5.85 -7.26
C LYS A 52 -11.46 -4.81 -6.54
N LYS A 53 -12.04 -5.15 -5.38
CA LYS A 53 -12.91 -4.26 -4.58
C LYS A 53 -12.23 -2.99 -4.04
N TYR A 54 -10.91 -2.98 -3.95
CA TYR A 54 -10.19 -1.84 -3.39
C TYR A 54 -9.98 -0.76 -4.45
N SER A 55 -10.34 0.48 -4.12
CA SER A 55 -10.18 1.63 -5.01
C SER A 55 -8.96 2.47 -4.66
N LYS A 56 -8.51 2.44 -3.40
CA LYS A 56 -7.34 3.18 -2.93
C LYS A 56 -6.31 2.25 -2.29
N ILE A 57 -5.06 2.67 -2.27
CA ILE A 57 -3.95 1.92 -1.67
C ILE A 57 -3.17 2.77 -0.66
N LYS A 58 -2.86 2.13 0.48
CA LYS A 58 -2.04 2.68 1.56
C LYS A 58 -0.83 1.79 1.84
N ILE A 59 0.37 2.37 1.81
CA ILE A 59 1.60 1.67 2.19
C ILE A 59 1.94 1.92 3.66
N LEU A 60 2.33 0.85 4.33
CA LEU A 60 2.65 0.77 5.76
C LEU A 60 4.08 0.26 5.97
N GLY A 61 4.70 0.71 7.06
CA GLY A 61 6.15 0.56 7.30
C GLY A 61 6.61 -0.76 7.90
N ASN A 62 5.80 -1.82 7.89
CA ASN A 62 6.23 -3.10 8.46
C ASN A 62 7.19 -3.84 7.51
N GLY A 63 8.32 -4.33 8.04
CA GLY A 63 9.40 -4.97 7.28
C GLY A 63 10.42 -4.00 6.68
N ASN A 64 11.38 -4.57 5.94
CA ASN A 64 12.49 -3.87 5.32
C ASN A 64 12.39 -3.93 3.79
N LEU A 65 12.97 -2.93 3.14
CA LEU A 65 13.12 -2.84 1.70
C LEU A 65 14.61 -2.77 1.39
N LYS A 66 15.05 -3.49 0.38
CA LYS A 66 16.44 -3.49 -0.08
C LYS A 66 16.56 -2.84 -1.46
N ASP A 67 15.57 -3.09 -2.31
CA ASP A 67 15.60 -2.65 -3.70
C ASP A 67 15.00 -1.25 -3.87
N LYS A 68 15.54 -0.52 -4.84
CA LYS A 68 14.93 0.74 -5.29
C LYS A 68 13.66 0.43 -6.06
N ILE A 69 12.58 1.08 -5.69
CA ILE A 69 11.26 0.92 -6.33
C ILE A 69 10.59 2.26 -6.57
N ASP A 70 9.87 2.32 -7.68
CA ASP A 70 8.97 3.43 -8.00
C ASP A 70 7.54 3.05 -7.62
N ILE A 71 6.96 3.81 -6.69
CA ILE A 71 5.63 3.52 -6.15
C ILE A 71 4.67 4.68 -6.39
N GLU A 72 3.47 4.37 -6.88
CA GLU A 72 2.39 5.33 -7.06
C GLU A 72 1.15 4.93 -6.25
N VAL A 73 0.80 5.73 -5.24
CA VAL A 73 -0.19 5.36 -4.20
C VAL A 73 -1.01 6.55 -3.69
N ASP A 74 -2.13 6.29 -3.03
CA ASP A 74 -2.97 7.32 -2.43
C ASP A 74 -2.46 7.77 -1.06
N PHE A 75 -1.96 6.84 -0.23
CA PHE A 75 -1.55 7.12 1.14
C PHE A 75 -0.26 6.42 1.53
N VAL A 76 0.55 7.10 2.35
CA VAL A 76 1.84 6.58 2.85
C VAL A 76 2.00 6.96 4.32
N SER A 77 2.44 6.02 5.16
CA SER A 77 2.77 6.33 6.56
C SER A 77 4.09 7.09 6.68
N LYS A 78 4.25 7.89 7.75
CA LYS A 78 5.48 8.68 8.00
C LYS A 78 6.74 7.80 7.97
N SER A 79 6.70 6.68 8.69
CA SER A 79 7.79 5.69 8.74
C SER A 79 8.21 5.12 7.38
N VAL A 80 7.30 5.05 6.42
CA VAL A 80 7.60 4.57 5.06
C VAL A 80 8.36 5.63 4.28
N LYS A 81 7.97 6.90 4.40
CA LYS A 81 8.69 8.01 3.75
C LYS A 81 10.14 8.05 4.18
N ASP A 82 10.39 7.87 5.48
CA ASP A 82 11.75 7.85 6.03
C ASP A 82 12.56 6.65 5.49
N LYS A 83 11.95 5.46 5.42
CA LYS A 83 12.59 4.25 4.89
C LYS A 83 12.88 4.35 3.39
N LEU A 84 11.94 4.88 2.60
CA LEU A 84 12.11 5.03 1.15
C LEU A 84 13.14 6.12 0.81
N GLY A 85 13.19 7.20 1.60
CA GLY A 85 14.23 8.23 1.48
C GLY A 85 15.64 7.69 1.68
N LYS A 86 15.85 6.81 2.67
CA LYS A 86 17.15 6.16 2.92
C LYS A 86 17.65 5.30 1.76
N ILE A 87 16.73 4.69 1.02
CA ILE A 87 17.06 3.80 -0.12
C ILE A 87 17.15 4.61 -1.43
N GLY A 88 16.62 5.83 -1.46
CA GLY A 88 16.50 6.66 -2.65
C GLY A 88 15.40 6.18 -3.60
N SER A 89 14.31 5.62 -3.05
CA SER A 89 13.14 5.18 -3.82
C SER A 89 12.14 6.31 -4.03
N ALA A 90 11.55 6.41 -5.22
CA ALA A 90 10.60 7.46 -5.52
C ALA A 90 9.16 7.09 -5.11
N VAL A 91 8.48 8.05 -4.47
CA VAL A 91 7.06 7.92 -4.09
C VAL A 91 6.26 9.02 -4.76
N LYS A 92 5.30 8.62 -5.59
CA LYS A 92 4.27 9.52 -6.12
C LYS A 92 2.97 9.32 -5.39
N ILE A 93 2.51 10.36 -4.70
CA ILE A 93 1.21 10.36 -4.05
C ILE A 93 0.18 10.89 -5.04
N LYS A 94 -0.81 10.07 -5.42
CA LYS A 94 -1.93 10.51 -6.27
C LYS A 94 -2.81 11.45 -5.45
N ASN A 95 -2.62 12.76 -5.61
CA ASN A 95 -3.57 13.76 -5.12
C ASN A 95 -4.80 13.75 -6.02
N SER A 96 -5.79 12.90 -5.70
CA SER A 96 -7.15 13.10 -6.18
C SER A 96 -7.83 14.10 -5.24
N LYS A 97 -8.05 15.32 -5.74
CA LYS A 97 -9.00 16.26 -5.15
C LYS A 97 -10.41 15.67 -5.23
#